data_AF-A0AAW3SW61-F1
#
_entry.id   AF-A0AAW3SW61-F1
#
_cell.length_a   1.000
_cell.length_b   1.000
_cell.length_c   1.000
_cell.angle_alpha   90.00
_cell.angle_beta   90.00
_cell.angle_gamma   90.00
#
_symmetry.space_group_name_H-M   'P 1'
#
loop_
_entity.id
_entity.type
_entity.pdbx_description
1 polymer ?
#
loop_
_entity_poly.entity_id
_entity_poly.type
_entity_poly.pdbx_seq_one_letter_code
_entity_poly.pdbx_strand_id
1 'polypeptide(L)'
;MASELHKRSDIERKLASGEAVKEQPRQPIRETSTGRLISNQRVPEMLPTYLIAMQSNTLIYNDVDVEAFQWEVRQQVTRILDAIRDERFENAGITYQQFIDLYDGCFEMPSEDELRAVKHHGTRLYAVLEHHGNRLSTELGIKNLPDGEAERRFNAVTEAHINLFFYMLTLNLAIHNKIDNVQKQLRTKLGLLEERLRTLLREYIYADSCGNVYHGEIDKSKTLYGWILLTQNDLDTAWDIYSNDLHLKNNMSFAKLHNEVMSIYHKKYSSQTPVELRSDAFRGRKLSDDRVKIALQLCRYLEQTAQIRQYIDELTQGSENDETEDATVDVRSLLIPRNS
;
A
#
# COMPACT_ATOMS: atom_id res chain seq x y z
N MET A 1 17.96 29.37 -13.88
CA MET A 1 19.01 28.67 -13.13
C MET A 1 18.47 27.28 -12.82
N ALA A 2 19.23 26.23 -13.11
CA ALA A 2 18.80 24.85 -12.87
C ALA A 2 18.71 24.60 -11.36
N SER A 3 17.63 23.98 -10.89
CA SER A 3 17.57 23.48 -9.51
C SER A 3 18.40 22.20 -9.46
N GLU A 4 19.56 22.24 -8.82
CA GLU A 4 20.40 21.05 -8.64
C GLU A 4 19.71 20.08 -7.66
N LEU A 5 19.56 18.82 -8.07
CA LEU A 5 19.26 17.73 -7.15
C LEU A 5 20.44 17.56 -6.19
N HIS A 6 20.13 17.42 -4.92
CA HIS A 6 21.12 17.12 -3.92
C HIS A 6 20.71 15.85 -3.18
N LYS A 7 21.60 14.85 -3.21
CA LYS A 7 21.44 13.65 -2.38
C LYS A 7 21.53 14.06 -0.91
N ARG A 8 20.67 13.48 -0.07
CA ARG A 8 20.72 13.75 1.36
C ARG A 8 22.10 13.43 1.94
N SER A 9 22.71 12.31 1.54
CA SER A 9 24.07 11.95 1.96
C SER A 9 25.13 12.98 1.56
N ASP A 10 24.98 13.62 0.40
CA ASP A 10 25.92 14.66 -0.08
C ASP A 10 25.78 15.94 0.75
N ILE A 11 24.54 16.31 1.11
CA ILE A 11 24.27 17.45 1.99
C ILE A 11 24.80 17.15 3.39
N GLU A 12 24.53 15.97 3.94
CA GLU A 12 24.98 15.55 5.27
C GLU A 12 26.51 15.45 5.33
N ARG A 13 27.15 14.96 4.28
CA ARG A 13 28.61 14.96 4.14
C ARG A 13 29.17 16.38 4.10
N LYS A 14 28.57 17.29 3.33
CA LYS A 14 28.98 18.72 3.27
C LYS A 14 28.75 19.44 4.60
N LEU A 15 27.71 19.09 5.34
CA LEU A 15 27.47 19.60 6.70
C LEU A 15 28.51 19.06 7.69
N ALA A 16 28.84 17.77 7.61
CA ALA A 16 29.82 17.12 8.47
C ALA A 16 31.26 17.58 8.19
N SER A 17 31.60 17.88 6.94
CA SER A 17 32.90 18.41 6.54
C SER A 17 33.04 19.93 6.76
N GLY A 18 31.94 20.61 7.12
CA GLY A 18 31.89 22.07 7.28
C GLY A 18 31.88 22.86 5.97
N GLU A 19 31.74 22.18 4.82
CA GLU A 19 31.60 22.79 3.49
C GLU A 19 30.22 23.45 3.28
N ALA A 20 29.23 23.11 4.12
CA ALA A 20 27.91 23.72 4.14
C ALA A 20 27.46 24.02 5.58
N VAL A 21 26.61 25.03 5.75
CA VAL A 21 25.99 25.39 7.03
C VAL A 21 24.48 25.30 6.90
N LYS A 22 23.83 24.58 7.82
CA LYS A 22 22.37 24.41 7.84
C LYS A 22 21.71 25.69 8.37
N GLU A 23 21.09 26.47 7.49
CA GLU A 23 20.21 27.58 7.90
C GLU A 23 18.86 27.06 8.41
N GLN A 24 18.20 27.82 9.27
CA GLN A 24 16.83 27.50 9.72
C GLN A 24 15.83 27.64 8.56
N PRO A 25 14.85 26.71 8.43
CA PRO A 25 13.82 26.76 7.40
C PRO A 25 12.98 28.03 7.47
N ARG A 26 12.48 28.44 6.32
CA ARG A 26 11.90 29.76 6.07
C ARG A 26 10.42 29.63 5.68
N GLN A 27 9.51 30.36 6.36
CA GLN A 27 8.10 30.41 5.96
C GLN A 27 7.77 31.69 5.16
N PRO A 28 7.12 31.56 3.98
CA PRO A 28 6.65 32.71 3.21
C PRO A 28 5.33 33.26 3.79
N ILE A 29 5.35 34.50 4.28
CA ILE A 29 4.12 35.23 4.65
C ILE A 29 3.59 35.91 3.39
N ARG A 30 2.31 35.74 3.07
CA ARG A 30 1.66 36.33 1.88
C ARG A 30 0.59 37.34 2.29
N GLU A 31 0.44 38.37 1.48
CA GLU A 31 -0.60 39.38 1.58
C GLU A 31 -1.93 38.77 1.15
N THR A 32 -2.91 38.77 2.03
CA THR A 32 -4.19 38.06 1.83
C THR A 32 -5.03 38.63 0.69
N SER A 33 -4.86 39.90 0.33
CA SER A 33 -5.62 40.58 -0.73
C SER A 33 -5.01 40.42 -2.13
N THR A 34 -3.69 40.27 -2.22
CA THR A 34 -2.96 40.25 -3.50
C THR A 34 -2.21 38.93 -3.75
N GLY A 35 -2.09 38.07 -2.74
CA GLY A 35 -1.26 36.87 -2.75
C GLY A 35 0.25 37.15 -2.73
N ARG A 36 0.67 38.42 -2.63
CA ARG A 36 2.07 38.84 -2.78
C ARG A 36 2.89 38.53 -1.52
N LEU A 37 4.12 38.05 -1.68
CA LEU A 37 4.98 37.60 -0.57
C LEU A 37 5.47 38.82 0.24
N ILE A 38 5.14 38.87 1.53
CA ILE A 38 5.41 39.97 2.48
C ILE A 38 6.73 39.76 3.24
N SER A 39 7.04 38.53 3.69
CA SER A 39 8.18 38.29 4.59
C SER A 39 8.62 36.83 4.59
N ASN A 40 9.87 36.59 5.00
CA ASN A 40 10.54 35.29 4.97
C ASN A 40 11.35 35.01 6.25
N GLN A 41 10.67 34.69 7.37
CA GLN A 41 11.30 34.48 8.68
C GLN A 41 11.69 33.01 8.93
N ARG A 42 12.71 32.82 9.79
CA ARG A 42 13.34 31.54 10.14
C ARG A 42 12.62 30.84 11.32
N VAL A 43 12.47 29.51 11.25
CA VAL A 43 11.78 28.68 12.26
C VAL A 43 12.59 27.41 12.56
N PRO A 44 12.51 26.78 13.76
CA PRO A 44 13.13 25.48 14.02
C PRO A 44 12.46 24.34 13.24
N GLU A 45 13.25 23.32 12.88
CA GLU A 45 12.86 22.26 11.94
C GLU A 45 12.48 20.93 12.62
N MET A 46 11.36 20.35 12.23
CA MET A 46 11.11 18.91 12.27
C MET A 46 10.60 18.50 10.88
N LEU A 47 11.46 17.90 10.06
CA LEU A 47 11.06 17.26 8.81
C LEU A 47 10.98 15.74 9.02
N PRO A 48 9.86 15.09 8.67
CA PRO A 48 9.73 13.63 8.77
C PRO A 48 10.59 12.87 7.75
N THR A 49 10.74 11.56 8.01
CA THR A 49 11.54 10.60 7.25
C THR A 49 10.82 10.23 5.93
N TYR A 50 11.13 10.91 4.83
CA TYR A 50 10.50 10.69 3.53
C TYR A 50 11.54 10.34 2.43
N LEU A 51 11.15 9.50 1.46
CA LEU A 51 11.97 9.11 0.28
C LEU A 51 12.31 10.32 -0.62
N ILE A 52 11.39 11.29 -0.70
CA ILE A 52 11.58 12.57 -1.40
C ILE A 52 10.95 13.66 -0.53
N ALA A 53 11.73 14.66 -0.13
CA ALA A 53 11.24 15.82 0.62
C ALA A 53 11.47 17.11 -0.18
N MET A 54 10.50 18.02 -0.12
CA MET A 54 10.64 19.37 -0.68
C MET A 54 10.98 20.34 0.46
N GLN A 55 12.16 20.94 0.42
CA GLN A 55 12.61 21.89 1.43
C GLN A 55 13.03 23.19 0.74
N SER A 56 12.28 24.27 0.97
CA SER A 56 12.64 25.63 0.49
C SER A 56 12.99 25.72 -1.01
N ASN A 57 12.20 25.05 -1.87
CA ASN A 57 12.39 24.93 -3.34
C ASN A 57 13.47 23.95 -3.81
N THR A 58 14.07 23.17 -2.91
CA THR A 58 15.02 22.11 -3.26
C THR A 58 14.39 20.74 -2.99
N LEU A 59 14.50 19.86 -3.98
CA LEU A 59 14.16 18.45 -3.84
C LEU A 59 15.32 17.71 -3.21
N ILE A 60 15.05 17.12 -2.05
CA ILE A 60 16.00 16.27 -1.34
C ILE A 60 15.53 14.84 -1.51
N TYR A 61 16.32 14.06 -2.23
CA TYR A 61 16.13 12.63 -2.35
C TYR A 61 16.84 11.94 -1.19
N ASN A 62 16.12 11.16 -0.40
CA ASN A 62 16.71 10.36 0.66
C ASN A 62 17.29 9.09 0.04
N ASP A 63 18.53 9.21 -0.45
CA ASP A 63 19.25 8.15 -1.13
C ASP A 63 19.47 6.91 -0.26
N VAL A 64 19.56 7.07 1.06
CA VAL A 64 19.66 5.94 2.00
C VAL A 64 18.36 5.14 2.07
N ASP A 65 17.21 5.82 2.19
CA ASP A 65 15.89 5.15 2.22
C ASP A 65 15.57 4.53 0.85
N VAL A 66 16.08 5.13 -0.23
CA VAL A 66 15.92 4.62 -1.59
C VAL A 66 16.76 3.38 -1.81
N GLU A 67 18.03 3.38 -1.41
CA GLU A 67 18.87 2.19 -1.54
C GLU A 67 18.33 1.05 -0.69
N ALA A 68 17.81 1.36 0.51
CA ALA A 68 17.10 0.41 1.36
C ALA A 68 15.82 -0.12 0.67
N PHE A 69 15.02 0.76 0.07
CA PHE A 69 13.83 0.41 -0.70
C PHE A 69 14.18 -0.44 -1.93
N GLN A 70 15.20 -0.07 -2.71
CA GLN A 70 15.67 -0.84 -3.86
C GLN A 70 16.17 -2.21 -3.46
N TRP A 71 16.89 -2.31 -2.33
CA TRP A 71 17.35 -3.60 -1.80
C TRP A 71 16.18 -4.47 -1.35
N GLU A 72 15.21 -3.90 -0.62
CA GLU A 72 14.00 -4.60 -0.20
C GLU A 72 13.17 -5.07 -1.40
N VAL A 73 12.98 -4.20 -2.39
CA VAL A 73 12.26 -4.53 -3.62
C VAL A 73 13.00 -5.60 -4.42
N ARG A 74 14.33 -5.60 -4.50
CA ARG A 74 15.12 -6.67 -5.15
C ARG A 74 14.92 -8.03 -4.47
N GLN A 75 14.94 -8.07 -3.13
CA GLN A 75 14.65 -9.29 -2.37
C GLN A 75 13.21 -9.78 -2.62
N GLN A 76 12.25 -8.85 -2.69
CA GLN A 76 10.87 -9.19 -3.02
C GLN A 76 10.73 -9.68 -4.46
N VAL A 77 11.42 -9.10 -5.44
CA VAL A 77 11.39 -9.50 -6.86
C VAL A 77 11.80 -10.97 -7.02
N THR A 78 12.89 -11.41 -6.39
CA THR A 78 13.30 -12.82 -6.45
C THR A 78 12.22 -13.75 -5.91
N ARG A 79 11.67 -13.45 -4.73
CA ARG A 79 10.59 -14.24 -4.11
C ARG A 79 9.32 -14.26 -4.96
N ILE A 80 8.95 -13.13 -5.54
CA ILE A 80 7.78 -13.00 -6.43
C ILE A 80 7.97 -13.91 -7.64
N LEU A 81 9.11 -13.80 -8.31
CA LEU A 81 9.41 -14.58 -9.51
C LEU A 81 9.39 -16.08 -9.22
N ASP A 82 10.00 -16.52 -8.12
CA ASP A 82 9.97 -17.94 -7.72
C ASP A 82 8.53 -18.48 -7.55
N ALA A 83 7.58 -17.63 -7.15
CA ALA A 83 6.19 -18.02 -6.98
C ALA A 83 5.34 -17.95 -8.26
N ILE A 84 5.73 -17.17 -9.28
CA ILE A 84 4.92 -16.91 -10.49
C ILE A 84 5.58 -17.27 -11.83
N ARG A 85 6.75 -17.93 -11.82
CA ARG A 85 7.49 -18.36 -13.03
C ARG A 85 6.87 -19.57 -13.75
N ASP A 86 5.86 -20.18 -13.15
CA ASP A 86 5.14 -21.36 -13.64
C ASP A 86 4.31 -21.04 -14.91
N GLU A 87 4.23 -22.00 -15.84
CA GLU A 87 3.42 -21.95 -17.08
C GLU A 87 1.95 -21.61 -16.82
N ARG A 88 1.47 -21.97 -15.62
CA ARG A 88 0.10 -21.66 -15.13
C ARG A 88 -0.21 -20.16 -15.05
N PHE A 89 0.81 -19.32 -15.16
CA PHE A 89 0.72 -17.85 -15.16
C PHE A 89 0.97 -17.22 -16.53
N GLU A 90 0.84 -17.95 -17.64
CA GLU A 90 0.87 -17.36 -19.00
C GLU A 90 2.04 -16.37 -19.24
N ASN A 91 3.22 -16.68 -18.71
CA ASN A 91 4.42 -15.82 -18.75
C ASN A 91 4.35 -14.54 -17.89
N ALA A 92 3.51 -14.46 -16.86
CA ALA A 92 3.45 -13.32 -15.94
C ALA A 92 4.80 -13.09 -15.24
N GLY A 93 5.49 -14.15 -14.82
CA GLY A 93 6.85 -14.03 -14.28
C GLY A 93 7.86 -13.45 -15.29
N ILE A 94 7.76 -13.85 -16.56
CA ILE A 94 8.61 -13.29 -17.63
C ILE A 94 8.26 -11.82 -17.87
N THR A 95 6.97 -11.48 -17.91
CA THR A 95 6.50 -10.10 -18.11
C THR A 95 6.93 -9.20 -16.95
N TYR A 96 6.88 -9.72 -15.72
CA TYR A 96 7.37 -9.01 -14.53
C TYR A 96 8.88 -8.79 -14.59
N GLN A 97 9.66 -9.84 -14.87
CA GLN A 97 11.12 -9.71 -15.04
C GLN A 97 11.48 -8.71 -16.15
N GLN A 98 10.85 -8.80 -17.31
CA GLN A 98 11.08 -7.87 -18.42
C GLN A 98 10.78 -6.43 -18.04
N PHE A 99 9.72 -6.19 -17.25
CA PHE A 99 9.42 -4.85 -16.75
C PHE A 99 10.52 -4.35 -15.81
N ILE A 100 11.00 -5.18 -14.89
CA ILE A 100 12.09 -4.82 -13.96
C ILE A 100 13.39 -4.55 -14.73
N ASP A 101 13.76 -5.39 -15.68
CA ASP A 101 14.97 -5.23 -16.48
C ASP A 101 14.93 -3.92 -17.30
N LEU A 102 13.78 -3.60 -17.90
CA LEU A 102 13.56 -2.35 -18.62
C LEU A 102 13.56 -1.14 -17.69
N TYR A 103 12.98 -1.28 -16.50
CA TYR A 103 12.97 -0.23 -15.50
C TYR A 103 14.41 0.08 -15.04
N ASP A 104 15.18 -0.94 -14.65
CA ASP A 104 16.56 -0.80 -14.19
C ASP A 104 17.46 -0.21 -15.29
N GLY A 105 17.37 -0.73 -16.53
CA GLY A 105 18.13 -0.19 -17.66
C GLY A 105 17.80 1.28 -17.98
N CYS A 106 16.57 1.71 -17.73
CA CYS A 106 16.16 3.10 -17.92
C CYS A 106 16.78 4.06 -16.89
N PHE A 107 17.13 3.59 -15.69
CA PHE A 107 17.86 4.41 -14.71
C PHE A 107 19.36 4.53 -15.01
N GLU A 108 19.93 3.59 -15.77
CA GLU A 108 21.33 3.66 -16.19
C GLU A 108 21.54 4.70 -17.30
N MET A 109 20.60 4.82 -18.25
CA MET A 109 20.57 5.86 -19.27
C MET A 109 19.14 6.34 -19.56
N PRO A 110 18.62 7.33 -18.82
CA PRO A 110 17.25 7.79 -19.02
C PRO A 110 17.07 8.56 -20.33
N SER A 111 16.15 8.09 -21.17
CA SER A 111 15.58 8.84 -22.30
C SER A 111 14.05 8.88 -22.24
N GLU A 112 13.43 9.90 -22.84
CA GLU A 112 11.97 10.03 -22.83
C GLU A 112 11.27 8.85 -23.54
N ASP A 113 11.85 8.35 -24.62
CA ASP A 113 11.31 7.21 -25.37
C ASP A 113 11.39 5.91 -24.57
N GLU A 114 12.49 5.67 -23.86
CA GLU A 114 12.63 4.50 -22.97
C GLU A 114 11.68 4.59 -21.79
N LEU A 115 11.59 5.74 -21.10
CA LEU A 115 10.65 5.93 -20.00
C LEU A 115 9.20 5.67 -20.44
N ARG A 116 8.81 6.13 -21.64
CA ARG A 116 7.49 5.85 -22.22
C ARG A 116 7.30 4.36 -22.54
N ALA A 117 8.34 3.68 -23.03
CA ALA A 117 8.31 2.25 -23.29
C ALA A 117 8.14 1.43 -21.99
N VAL A 118 8.87 1.78 -20.92
CA VAL A 118 8.74 1.16 -19.59
C VAL A 118 7.33 1.38 -19.05
N LYS A 119 6.79 2.60 -19.15
CA LYS A 119 5.41 2.91 -18.73
C LYS A 119 4.36 2.08 -19.50
N HIS A 120 4.55 1.88 -20.80
CA HIS A 120 3.67 1.02 -21.59
C HIS A 120 3.74 -0.44 -21.13
N HIS A 121 4.94 -0.95 -20.84
CA HIS A 121 5.12 -2.29 -20.29
C HIS A 121 4.49 -2.43 -18.91
N GLY A 122 4.65 -1.45 -18.02
CA GLY A 122 4.00 -1.44 -16.71
C GLY A 122 2.47 -1.45 -16.81
N THR A 123 1.90 -0.78 -17.81
CA THR A 123 0.45 -0.83 -18.07
C THR A 123 -0.02 -2.22 -18.51
N ARG A 124 0.77 -2.91 -19.33
CA ARG A 124 0.51 -4.30 -19.74
C ARG A 124 0.67 -5.27 -18.57
N LEU A 125 1.73 -5.10 -17.79
CA LEU A 125 1.99 -5.89 -16.59
C LEU A 125 0.85 -5.76 -15.58
N TYR A 126 0.30 -4.56 -15.38
CA TYR A 126 -0.87 -4.37 -14.53
C TYR A 126 -2.05 -5.27 -14.97
N ALA A 127 -2.36 -5.33 -16.27
CA ALA A 127 -3.48 -6.14 -16.76
C ALA A 127 -3.26 -7.65 -16.53
N VAL A 128 -2.02 -8.11 -16.70
CA VAL A 128 -1.61 -9.50 -16.44
C VAL A 128 -1.74 -9.83 -14.95
N LEU A 129 -1.18 -8.98 -14.10
CA LEU A 129 -1.27 -9.15 -12.66
C LEU A 129 -2.73 -9.12 -12.20
N GLU A 130 -3.55 -8.20 -12.72
CA GLU A 130 -4.95 -8.05 -12.34
C GLU A 130 -5.77 -9.30 -12.69
N HIS A 131 -5.57 -9.85 -13.89
CA HIS A 131 -6.19 -11.11 -14.30
C HIS A 131 -5.85 -12.25 -13.33
N HIS A 132 -4.57 -12.44 -13.02
CA HIS A 132 -4.13 -13.50 -12.11
C HIS A 132 -4.53 -13.25 -10.66
N GLY A 133 -4.55 -11.99 -10.21
CA GLY A 133 -4.98 -11.61 -8.87
C GLY A 133 -6.44 -11.97 -8.62
N ASN A 134 -7.31 -11.76 -9.61
CA ASN A 134 -8.73 -12.14 -9.52
C ASN A 134 -8.91 -13.66 -9.47
N ARG A 135 -8.17 -14.41 -10.29
CA ARG A 135 -8.18 -15.87 -10.27
C ARG A 135 -7.69 -16.42 -8.92
N LEU A 136 -6.54 -15.94 -8.45
CA LEU A 136 -5.94 -16.37 -7.19
C LEU A 136 -6.75 -15.96 -5.97
N SER A 137 -7.40 -14.79 -5.99
CA SER A 137 -8.34 -14.40 -4.93
C SER A 137 -9.50 -15.38 -4.82
N THR A 138 -9.98 -15.90 -5.96
CA THR A 138 -11.02 -16.94 -5.97
C THR A 138 -10.47 -18.25 -5.41
N GLU A 139 -9.28 -18.68 -5.85
CA GLU A 139 -8.60 -19.88 -5.34
C GLU A 139 -8.34 -19.80 -3.82
N LEU A 140 -8.01 -18.60 -3.31
CA LEU A 140 -7.81 -18.34 -1.88
C LEU A 140 -9.13 -18.25 -1.08
N GLY A 141 -10.30 -18.29 -1.74
CA GLY A 141 -11.60 -18.26 -1.05
C GLY A 141 -11.80 -19.46 -0.12
N ILE A 142 -12.54 -19.27 0.98
CA ILE A 142 -12.73 -20.26 2.05
C ILE A 142 -13.32 -21.57 1.55
N LYS A 143 -14.18 -21.48 0.53
CA LYS A 143 -14.81 -22.64 -0.11
C LYS A 143 -13.78 -23.65 -0.65
N ASN A 144 -12.64 -23.15 -1.12
CA ASN A 144 -11.66 -23.94 -1.85
C ASN A 144 -10.63 -24.62 -0.95
N LEU A 145 -10.69 -24.38 0.38
CA LEU A 145 -9.73 -24.92 1.34
C LEU A 145 -8.29 -24.64 0.88
N PRO A 146 -7.90 -23.35 0.79
CA PRO A 146 -6.64 -22.97 0.20
C PRO A 146 -5.48 -23.63 0.91
N ASP A 147 -4.53 -24.12 0.13
CA ASP A 147 -3.27 -24.65 0.64
C ASP A 147 -2.20 -23.54 0.70
N GLY A 148 -1.04 -23.89 1.24
CA GLY A 148 0.08 -22.96 1.34
C GLY A 148 0.63 -22.51 -0.03
N GLU A 149 0.30 -23.20 -1.12
CA GLU A 149 0.73 -22.82 -2.46
C GLU A 149 -0.18 -21.73 -3.05
N ALA A 150 -1.50 -21.87 -2.92
CA ALA A 150 -2.45 -20.81 -3.27
C ALA A 150 -2.17 -19.52 -2.51
N GLU A 151 -1.89 -19.62 -1.20
CA GLU A 151 -1.50 -18.48 -0.35
C GLU A 151 -0.22 -17.81 -0.89
N ARG A 152 0.83 -18.59 -1.14
CA ARG A 152 2.13 -18.09 -1.62
C ARG A 152 1.98 -17.36 -2.96
N ARG A 153 1.25 -17.96 -3.90
CA ARG A 153 1.02 -17.40 -5.24
C ARG A 153 0.20 -16.11 -5.18
N PHE A 154 -0.87 -16.08 -4.38
CA PHE A 154 -1.67 -14.88 -4.15
C PHE A 154 -0.85 -13.73 -3.56
N ASN A 155 -0.02 -14.04 -2.56
CA ASN A 155 0.87 -13.06 -1.94
C ASN A 155 1.84 -12.48 -2.97
N ALA A 156 2.52 -13.33 -3.75
CA ALA A 156 3.47 -12.87 -4.76
C ALA A 156 2.84 -11.96 -5.82
N VAL A 157 1.65 -12.30 -6.34
CA VAL A 157 0.95 -11.46 -7.32
C VAL A 157 0.48 -10.14 -6.69
N THR A 158 0.06 -10.16 -5.42
CA THR A 158 -0.36 -8.94 -4.71
C THR A 158 0.82 -8.01 -4.46
N GLU A 159 1.95 -8.54 -3.98
CA GLU A 159 3.20 -7.79 -3.80
C GLU A 159 3.70 -7.21 -5.12
N ALA A 160 3.65 -7.97 -6.22
CA ALA A 160 3.98 -7.49 -7.55
C ALA A 160 3.11 -6.30 -7.99
N HIS A 161 1.80 -6.32 -7.67
CA HIS A 161 0.94 -5.15 -7.94
C HIS A 161 1.34 -3.95 -7.11
N ILE A 162 1.57 -4.13 -5.81
CA ILE A 162 1.95 -3.05 -4.89
C ILE A 162 3.25 -2.40 -5.38
N ASN A 163 4.26 -3.20 -5.72
CA ASN A 163 5.52 -2.70 -6.27
C ASN A 163 5.32 -1.98 -7.60
N LEU A 164 4.48 -2.50 -8.48
CA LEU A 164 4.14 -1.84 -9.74
C LEU A 164 3.52 -0.45 -9.53
N PHE A 165 2.69 -0.24 -8.49
CA PHE A 165 2.17 1.09 -8.18
C PHE A 165 3.27 2.09 -7.85
N PHE A 166 4.27 1.69 -7.04
CA PHE A 166 5.43 2.53 -6.76
C PHE A 166 6.21 2.87 -8.02
N TYR A 167 6.51 1.86 -8.86
CA TYR A 167 7.26 2.09 -10.09
C TYR A 167 6.51 3.00 -11.07
N MET A 168 5.20 2.82 -11.23
CA MET A 168 4.38 3.64 -12.11
C MET A 168 4.22 5.07 -11.59
N LEU A 169 4.19 5.27 -10.27
CA LEU A 169 4.21 6.60 -9.65
C LEU A 169 5.52 7.32 -10.00
N THR A 170 6.67 6.66 -9.83
CA THR A 170 7.98 7.23 -10.20
C THR A 170 8.06 7.54 -11.70
N LEU A 171 7.57 6.66 -12.57
CA LEU A 171 7.55 6.90 -14.02
C LEU A 171 6.63 8.05 -14.42
N ASN A 172 5.46 8.19 -13.79
CA ASN A 172 4.57 9.30 -14.09
C ASN A 172 5.18 10.64 -13.67
N LEU A 173 5.82 10.69 -12.50
CA LEU A 173 6.59 11.85 -12.06
C LEU A 173 7.73 12.17 -13.04
N ALA A 174 8.49 11.16 -13.44
CA ALA A 174 9.59 11.28 -14.38
C ALA A 174 9.16 11.81 -15.76
N ILE A 175 8.08 11.24 -16.32
CA ILE A 175 7.68 11.51 -17.72
C ILE A 175 6.78 12.72 -17.82
N HIS A 176 5.92 12.96 -16.83
CA HIS A 176 4.87 13.97 -16.91
C HIS A 176 4.98 15.06 -15.87
N ASN A 177 5.88 14.91 -14.89
CA ASN A 177 5.83 15.69 -13.66
C ASN A 177 4.43 15.66 -13.03
N LYS A 178 3.75 14.50 -13.07
CA LYS A 178 2.40 14.32 -12.53
C LYS A 178 2.33 12.97 -11.84
N ILE A 179 1.59 12.89 -10.74
CA ILE A 179 1.42 11.63 -9.99
C ILE A 179 0.47 10.68 -10.71
N ASP A 180 -0.57 11.25 -11.29
CA ASP A 180 -1.60 10.51 -12.04
C ASP A 180 -1.94 11.26 -13.33
N ASN A 181 -2.52 10.55 -14.29
CA ASN A 181 -3.06 11.21 -15.48
C ASN A 181 -4.40 11.89 -15.16
N VAL A 182 -4.88 12.73 -16.10
CA VAL A 182 -6.17 13.44 -15.98
C VAL A 182 -7.33 12.48 -15.67
N GLN A 183 -7.22 11.22 -16.12
CA GLN A 183 -8.22 10.17 -15.92
C GLN A 183 -8.11 9.45 -14.57
N LYS A 184 -7.18 9.84 -13.69
CA LYS A 184 -6.94 9.24 -12.37
C LYS A 184 -6.76 7.71 -12.43
N GLN A 185 -6.08 7.23 -13.48
CA GLN A 185 -5.94 5.79 -13.72
C GLN A 185 -5.18 5.07 -12.61
N LEU A 186 -4.15 5.67 -12.02
CA LEU A 186 -3.38 5.05 -10.94
C LEU A 186 -4.25 4.88 -9.69
N ARG A 187 -5.01 5.93 -9.31
CA ARG A 187 -5.97 5.86 -8.19
C ARG A 187 -7.07 4.83 -8.42
N THR A 188 -7.63 4.79 -9.63
CA THR A 188 -8.69 3.84 -9.99
C THR A 188 -8.17 2.41 -9.87
N LYS A 189 -6.98 2.14 -10.42
CA LYS A 189 -6.34 0.82 -10.37
C LYS A 189 -5.98 0.39 -8.94
N LEU A 190 -5.52 1.32 -8.11
CA LEU A 190 -5.25 1.06 -6.68
C LEU A 190 -6.55 0.75 -5.93
N GLY A 191 -7.63 1.47 -6.25
CA GLY A 191 -8.96 1.21 -5.71
C GLY A 191 -9.48 -0.19 -6.03
N LEU A 192 -9.26 -0.69 -7.25
CA LEU A 192 -9.62 -2.06 -7.63
C LEU A 192 -8.87 -3.12 -6.81
N LEU A 193 -7.56 -2.92 -6.60
CA LEU A 193 -6.77 -3.81 -5.73
C LEU A 193 -7.30 -3.80 -4.30
N GLU A 194 -7.56 -2.61 -3.74
CA GLU A 194 -8.13 -2.49 -2.39
C GLU A 194 -9.49 -3.16 -2.25
N GLU A 195 -10.37 -3.01 -3.26
CA GLU A 195 -11.69 -3.63 -3.26
C GLU A 195 -11.57 -5.16 -3.25
N ARG A 196 -10.66 -5.73 -4.05
CA ARG A 196 -10.36 -7.16 -4.05
C ARG A 196 -9.89 -7.62 -2.67
N LEU A 197 -8.91 -6.92 -2.08
CA LEU A 197 -8.36 -7.25 -0.76
C LEU A 197 -9.42 -7.15 0.35
N ARG A 198 -10.25 -6.11 0.34
CA ARG A 198 -11.35 -5.92 1.31
C ARG A 198 -12.43 -6.98 1.17
N THR A 199 -12.77 -7.36 -0.06
CA THR A 199 -13.76 -8.41 -0.34
C THR A 199 -13.29 -9.74 0.22
N LEU A 200 -12.03 -10.09 -0.04
CA LEU A 200 -11.44 -11.32 0.48
C LEU A 200 -11.31 -11.28 2.01
N LEU A 201 -10.87 -10.15 2.59
CA LEU A 201 -10.81 -9.98 4.04
C LEU A 201 -12.19 -10.17 4.69
N ARG A 202 -13.25 -9.61 4.07
CA ARG A 202 -14.63 -9.77 4.54
C ARG A 202 -15.07 -11.24 4.49
N GLU A 203 -14.72 -11.98 3.45
CA GLU A 203 -14.94 -13.43 3.39
C GLU A 203 -14.24 -14.11 4.57
N TYR A 204 -12.97 -13.80 4.79
CA TYR A 204 -12.16 -14.32 5.89
C TYR A 204 -12.67 -13.94 7.28
N ILE A 205 -13.39 -12.84 7.46
CA ILE A 205 -13.96 -12.49 8.77
C ILE A 205 -15.33 -13.16 8.99
N TYR A 206 -16.18 -13.19 7.96
CA TYR A 206 -17.62 -13.40 8.13
C TYR A 206 -18.19 -14.66 7.46
N ALA A 207 -17.46 -15.28 6.53
CA ALA A 207 -17.98 -16.42 5.79
C ALA A 207 -18.09 -17.70 6.65
N ASP A 208 -19.08 -18.52 6.31
CA ASP A 208 -19.21 -19.89 6.81
C ASP A 208 -18.20 -20.86 6.17
N SER A 209 -18.30 -22.16 6.50
CA SER A 209 -17.41 -23.20 5.96
C SER A 209 -17.48 -23.42 4.44
N CYS A 210 -18.48 -22.81 3.79
CA CYS A 210 -18.75 -22.90 2.35
C CYS A 210 -18.38 -21.62 1.61
N GLY A 211 -17.84 -20.61 2.29
CA GLY A 211 -17.50 -19.31 1.70
C GLY A 211 -18.68 -18.34 1.60
N ASN A 212 -19.85 -18.66 2.17
CA ASN A 212 -21.00 -17.76 2.10
C ASN A 212 -20.88 -16.68 3.18
N VAL A 213 -20.76 -15.43 2.74
CA VAL A 213 -20.80 -14.26 3.62
C VAL A 213 -22.25 -13.98 4.01
N TYR A 214 -22.55 -14.01 5.30
CA TYR A 214 -23.88 -13.64 5.80
C TYR A 214 -24.18 -12.16 5.52
N HIS A 215 -25.34 -11.87 4.93
CA HIS A 215 -25.80 -10.51 4.64
C HIS A 215 -26.66 -9.89 5.77
N GLY A 216 -27.03 -10.68 6.79
CA GLY A 216 -27.76 -10.22 7.97
C GLY A 216 -26.86 -10.05 9.21
N GLU A 217 -27.47 -9.79 10.37
CA GLU A 217 -26.73 -9.73 11.65
C GLU A 217 -26.20 -11.12 12.03
N ILE A 218 -24.88 -11.22 12.15
CA ILE A 218 -24.17 -12.39 12.67
C ILE A 218 -23.62 -12.05 14.05
N ASP A 219 -23.88 -12.92 15.03
CA ASP A 219 -23.28 -12.82 16.37
C ASP A 219 -21.76 -12.76 16.22
N LYS A 220 -21.11 -11.73 16.80
CA LYS A 220 -19.66 -11.53 16.63
C LYS A 220 -18.83 -12.69 17.19
N SER A 221 -19.36 -13.41 18.18
CA SER A 221 -18.76 -14.64 18.71
C SER A 221 -18.64 -15.77 17.67
N LYS A 222 -19.41 -15.71 16.57
CA LYS A 222 -19.36 -16.67 15.44
C LYS A 222 -18.43 -16.25 14.30
N THR A 223 -17.81 -15.07 14.40
CA THR A 223 -16.90 -14.52 13.38
C THR A 223 -15.44 -14.82 13.72
N LEU A 224 -14.51 -14.42 12.85
CA LEU A 224 -13.07 -14.51 13.14
C LEU A 224 -12.68 -13.77 14.44
N TYR A 225 -13.34 -12.67 14.78
CA TYR A 225 -13.15 -11.99 16.08
C TYR A 225 -13.49 -12.90 17.27
N GLY A 226 -14.56 -13.69 17.14
CA GLY A 226 -14.95 -14.67 18.15
C GLY A 226 -13.89 -15.76 18.33
N TRP A 227 -13.30 -16.25 17.25
CA TRP A 227 -12.19 -17.20 17.32
C TRP A 227 -11.00 -16.61 18.08
N ILE A 228 -10.54 -15.43 17.68
CA ILE A 228 -9.36 -14.78 18.26
C ILE A 228 -9.61 -14.48 19.75
N LEU A 229 -10.70 -13.78 20.08
CA LEU A 229 -10.95 -13.31 21.44
C LEU A 229 -11.34 -14.43 22.41
N LEU A 230 -12.10 -15.45 21.97
CA LEU A 230 -12.57 -16.51 22.86
C LEU A 230 -11.59 -17.70 22.96
N THR A 231 -10.75 -17.91 21.94
CA THR A 231 -9.79 -19.02 21.92
C THR A 231 -8.38 -18.57 22.28
N GLN A 232 -7.90 -17.50 21.65
CA GLN A 232 -6.51 -17.03 21.79
C GLN A 232 -6.38 -15.93 22.86
N ASN A 233 -7.48 -15.23 23.19
CA ASN A 233 -7.49 -14.06 24.07
C ASN A 233 -6.49 -12.98 23.61
N ASP A 234 -6.38 -12.80 22.30
CA ASP A 234 -5.46 -11.87 21.66
C ASP A 234 -6.21 -10.62 21.21
N LEU A 235 -6.05 -9.54 21.97
CA LEU A 235 -6.69 -8.25 21.68
C LEU A 235 -6.01 -7.51 20.53
N ASP A 236 -4.70 -7.66 20.38
CA ASP A 236 -3.90 -6.92 19.41
C ASP A 236 -4.22 -7.44 18.00
N THR A 237 -4.19 -8.76 17.81
CA THR A 237 -4.57 -9.40 16.54
C THR A 237 -6.02 -9.07 16.15
N ALA A 238 -6.95 -9.06 17.12
CA ALA A 238 -8.34 -8.68 16.86
C ALA A 238 -8.47 -7.20 16.49
N TRP A 239 -7.68 -6.33 17.11
CA TRP A 239 -7.65 -4.90 16.82
C TRP A 239 -7.09 -4.62 15.42
N ASP A 240 -6.00 -5.27 15.03
CA ASP A 240 -5.37 -5.09 13.73
C ASP A 240 -6.34 -5.40 12.58
N ILE A 241 -7.07 -6.51 12.71
CA ILE A 241 -8.13 -6.88 11.76
C ILE A 241 -9.28 -5.87 11.80
N TYR A 242 -9.73 -5.48 13.00
CA TYR A 242 -10.79 -4.49 13.16
C TYR A 242 -10.43 -3.16 12.52
N SER A 243 -9.18 -2.72 12.62
CA SER A 243 -8.72 -1.43 12.10
C SER A 243 -8.83 -1.33 10.57
N ASN A 244 -8.84 -2.47 9.88
CA ASN A 244 -8.99 -2.61 8.43
C ASN A 244 -10.42 -3.04 7.99
N ASP A 245 -11.29 -3.44 8.92
CA ASP A 245 -12.69 -3.76 8.66
C ASP A 245 -13.58 -2.50 8.68
N LEU A 246 -13.61 -1.79 7.56
CA LEU A 246 -14.40 -0.56 7.41
C LEU A 246 -15.89 -0.76 7.67
N HIS A 247 -16.44 -1.92 7.31
CA HIS A 247 -17.85 -2.20 7.54
C HIS A 247 -18.15 -2.20 9.04
N LEU A 248 -17.29 -2.80 9.86
CA LEU A 248 -17.50 -2.86 11.31
C LEU A 248 -17.17 -1.53 11.99
N LYS A 249 -16.07 -0.87 11.61
CA LYS A 249 -15.65 0.43 12.17
C LYS A 249 -16.71 1.51 12.05
N ASN A 250 -17.41 1.55 10.92
CA ASN A 250 -18.45 2.54 10.68
C ASN A 250 -19.70 2.30 11.54
N ASN A 251 -19.88 1.10 12.07
CA ASN A 251 -21.09 0.68 12.78
C ASN A 251 -20.88 0.55 14.30
N MET A 252 -19.69 0.18 14.76
CA MET A 252 -19.40 0.00 16.18
C MET A 252 -17.93 0.22 16.53
N SER A 253 -17.70 0.64 17.78
CA SER A 253 -16.35 0.69 18.35
C SER A 253 -15.84 -0.71 18.70
N PHE A 254 -14.52 -0.88 18.72
CA PHE A 254 -13.89 -2.14 19.13
C PHE A 254 -14.32 -2.59 20.54
N ALA A 255 -14.47 -1.66 21.48
CA ALA A 255 -14.94 -1.99 22.83
C ALA A 255 -16.36 -2.60 22.82
N LYS A 256 -17.24 -2.13 21.94
CA LYS A 256 -18.57 -2.73 21.75
C LYS A 256 -18.48 -4.12 21.12
N LEU A 257 -17.64 -4.29 20.10
CA LEU A 257 -17.35 -5.58 19.49
C LEU A 257 -16.86 -6.61 20.53
N HIS A 258 -15.86 -6.24 21.32
CA HIS A 258 -15.33 -7.08 22.39
C HIS A 258 -16.41 -7.50 23.38
N ASN A 259 -17.21 -6.55 23.85
CA ASN A 259 -18.31 -6.84 24.77
C ASN A 259 -19.38 -7.76 24.16
N GLU A 260 -19.69 -7.58 22.87
CA GLU A 260 -20.64 -8.44 22.16
C GLU A 260 -20.10 -9.86 22.01
N VAL A 261 -18.81 -10.03 21.70
CA VAL A 261 -18.16 -11.35 21.65
C VAL A 261 -18.19 -12.03 23.03
N MET A 262 -17.80 -11.31 24.08
CA MET A 262 -17.75 -11.84 25.45
C MET A 262 -19.15 -12.10 26.05
N SER A 263 -20.20 -11.46 25.51
CA SER A 263 -21.58 -11.67 25.95
C SER A 263 -22.04 -13.12 25.87
N ILE A 264 -21.36 -13.96 25.07
CA ILE A 264 -21.64 -15.40 25.00
C ILE A 264 -21.56 -16.09 26.36
N TYR A 265 -20.68 -15.63 27.26
CA TYR A 265 -20.53 -16.16 28.61
C TYR A 265 -21.53 -15.60 29.62
N HIS A 266 -22.24 -14.52 29.28
CA HIS A 266 -23.20 -13.87 30.18
C HIS A 266 -24.63 -14.44 30.05
N LYS A 267 -24.84 -15.52 29.28
CA LYS A 267 -26.16 -16.16 29.13
C LYS A 267 -26.63 -16.75 30.46
N LYS A 268 -27.46 -15.99 31.18
CA LYS A 268 -27.98 -16.24 32.55
C LYS A 268 -28.64 -17.60 32.81
N TYR A 269 -28.88 -18.43 31.80
CA TYR A 269 -29.58 -19.72 31.92
C TYR A 269 -28.95 -20.84 31.09
N SER A 270 -27.67 -20.71 30.74
CA SER A 270 -26.94 -21.77 30.03
C SER A 270 -26.40 -22.80 31.03
N SER A 271 -26.80 -24.06 30.90
CA SER A 271 -26.11 -25.20 31.54
C SER A 271 -24.81 -25.56 30.82
N GLN A 272 -24.52 -24.90 29.70
CA GLN A 272 -23.34 -25.18 28.87
C GLN A 272 -22.08 -24.58 29.49
N THR A 273 -21.01 -25.35 29.46
CA THR A 273 -19.67 -24.91 29.86
C THR A 273 -19.11 -23.87 28.86
N PRO A 274 -18.10 -23.07 29.25
CA PRO A 274 -17.40 -22.17 28.33
C PRO A 274 -16.82 -22.87 27.08
N VAL A 275 -16.45 -24.15 27.18
CA VAL A 275 -15.98 -24.93 26.03
C VAL A 275 -17.13 -25.20 25.07
N GLU A 276 -18.27 -25.67 25.57
CA GLU A 276 -19.45 -25.98 24.74
C GLU A 276 -20.00 -24.71 24.05
N LEU A 277 -20.04 -23.59 24.76
CA LEU A 277 -20.44 -22.30 24.18
C LEU A 277 -19.56 -21.90 22.99
N ARG A 278 -18.24 -22.08 23.11
CA ARG A 278 -17.28 -21.82 22.02
C ARG A 278 -17.46 -22.80 20.87
N SER A 279 -17.53 -24.10 21.17
CA SER A 279 -17.74 -25.14 20.14
C SER A 279 -19.01 -24.90 19.33
N ASP A 280 -20.09 -24.46 19.98
CA ASP A 280 -21.34 -24.12 19.30
C ASP A 280 -21.24 -22.86 18.44
N ALA A 281 -20.53 -21.83 18.92
CA ALA A 281 -20.29 -20.61 18.13
C ALA A 281 -19.48 -20.90 16.86
N PHE A 282 -18.50 -21.81 16.93
CA PHE A 282 -17.59 -22.09 15.82
C PHE A 282 -18.11 -23.20 14.88
N ARG A 283 -19.20 -23.88 15.25
CA ARG A 283 -19.76 -24.99 14.49
C ARG A 283 -20.10 -24.56 13.06
N GLY A 284 -19.54 -25.28 12.07
CA GLY A 284 -19.78 -25.01 10.65
C GLY A 284 -19.14 -23.72 10.13
N ARG A 285 -18.23 -23.09 10.88
CA ARG A 285 -17.55 -21.85 10.44
C ARG A 285 -16.14 -22.07 9.89
N LYS A 286 -15.50 -23.22 10.16
CA LYS A 286 -14.08 -23.48 9.80
C LYS A 286 -13.17 -22.30 10.19
N LEU A 287 -13.32 -21.82 11.43
CA LEU A 287 -12.39 -20.84 11.99
C LEU A 287 -11.10 -21.56 12.40
N SER A 288 -9.95 -20.97 12.10
CA SER A 288 -8.64 -21.57 12.33
C SER A 288 -7.56 -20.49 12.41
N ASP A 289 -6.38 -20.86 12.91
CA ASP A 289 -5.23 -19.96 12.98
C ASP A 289 -4.70 -19.60 11.59
N ASP A 290 -4.79 -20.50 10.61
CA ASP A 290 -4.46 -20.19 9.20
C ASP A 290 -5.36 -19.08 8.64
N ARG A 291 -6.65 -19.09 9.00
CA ARG A 291 -7.59 -18.05 8.60
C ARG A 291 -7.26 -16.71 9.25
N VAL A 292 -6.77 -16.72 10.49
CA VAL A 292 -6.24 -15.50 11.15
C VAL A 292 -4.98 -15.00 10.43
N LYS A 293 -4.03 -15.88 10.13
CA LYS A 293 -2.79 -15.55 9.43
C LYS A 293 -3.05 -14.88 8.08
N ILE A 294 -3.94 -15.46 7.26
CA ILE A 294 -4.28 -14.88 5.95
C ILE A 294 -4.99 -13.53 6.12
N ALA A 295 -5.92 -13.40 7.07
CA ALA A 295 -6.61 -12.13 7.34
C ALA A 295 -5.62 -11.02 7.74
N LEU A 296 -4.64 -11.32 8.60
CA LEU A 296 -3.58 -10.38 8.97
C LEU A 296 -2.72 -9.97 7.77
N GLN A 297 -2.38 -10.91 6.89
CA GLN A 297 -1.60 -10.58 5.69
C GLN A 297 -2.40 -9.67 4.74
N LEU A 298 -3.71 -9.88 4.59
CA LEU A 298 -4.58 -8.97 3.85
C LEU A 298 -4.64 -7.57 4.47
N CYS A 299 -4.68 -7.48 5.80
CA CYS A 299 -4.62 -6.19 6.52
C CYS A 299 -3.31 -5.45 6.23
N ARG A 300 -2.17 -6.15 6.26
CA ARG A 300 -0.87 -5.55 5.90
C ARG A 300 -0.85 -4.98 4.49
N TYR A 301 -1.40 -5.71 3.51
CA TYR A 301 -1.50 -5.18 2.14
C TYR A 301 -2.43 -3.97 2.05
N LEU A 302 -3.54 -3.95 2.78
CA LEU A 302 -4.45 -2.80 2.83
C LEU A 302 -3.79 -1.56 3.47
N GLU A 303 -2.93 -1.76 4.47
CA GLU A 303 -2.13 -0.69 5.06
C GLU A 303 -1.10 -0.15 4.06
N GLN A 304 -0.41 -1.02 3.34
CA GLN A 304 0.52 -0.62 2.28
C GLN A 304 -0.19 0.16 1.16
N THR A 305 -1.37 -0.30 0.70
CA THR A 305 -2.12 0.45 -0.32
C THR A 305 -2.66 1.78 0.20
N ALA A 306 -3.06 1.85 1.48
CA ALA A 306 -3.46 3.09 2.13
C ALA A 306 -2.29 4.09 2.23
N GLN A 307 -1.08 3.63 2.55
CA GLN A 307 0.13 4.45 2.51
C GLN A 307 0.40 4.99 1.11
N ILE A 308 0.32 4.15 0.07
CA ILE A 308 0.46 4.60 -1.33
C ILE A 308 -0.60 5.66 -1.66
N ARG A 309 -1.86 5.47 -1.24
CA ARG A 309 -2.91 6.45 -1.47
C ARG A 309 -2.62 7.77 -0.75
N GLN A 310 -2.18 7.71 0.50
CA GLN A 310 -1.78 8.90 1.26
C GLN A 310 -0.67 9.66 0.55
N TYR A 311 0.36 8.96 0.04
CA TYR A 311 1.41 9.58 -0.77
C TYR A 311 0.85 10.24 -2.02
N ILE A 312 -0.04 9.55 -2.74
CA ILE A 312 -0.69 10.11 -3.91
C ILE A 312 -1.48 11.39 -3.55
N ASP A 313 -2.20 11.39 -2.42
CA ASP A 313 -3.02 12.52 -2.00
C ASP A 313 -2.17 13.70 -1.51
N GLU A 314 -1.17 13.48 -0.67
CA GLU A 314 -0.19 14.48 -0.21
C GLU A 314 0.52 15.16 -1.38
N LEU A 315 1.00 14.38 -2.35
CA LEU A 315 1.68 14.90 -3.53
C LEU A 315 0.75 15.68 -4.47
N THR A 316 -0.58 15.52 -4.35
CA THR A 316 -1.59 16.27 -5.11
C THR A 316 -2.31 17.35 -4.29
N GLN A 317 -1.94 17.56 -3.03
CA GLN A 317 -2.64 18.49 -2.15
C GLN A 317 -2.43 19.93 -2.64
N GLY A 318 -3.52 20.62 -2.98
CA GLY A 318 -3.49 21.97 -3.57
C GLY A 318 -3.69 22.03 -5.09
N SER A 319 -3.81 20.89 -5.78
CA SER A 319 -4.11 20.82 -7.22
C SER A 319 -5.61 20.82 -7.54
N GLU A 320 -6.46 21.40 -6.67
CA GLU A 320 -7.93 21.48 -6.85
C GLU A 320 -8.38 22.60 -7.79
N ASN A 321 -7.47 23.17 -8.59
CA ASN A 321 -7.84 23.95 -9.77
C ASN A 321 -7.96 23.01 -10.98
N ASP A 322 -9.00 23.20 -11.79
CA ASP A 322 -9.42 22.32 -12.90
C ASP A 322 -8.40 22.10 -14.03
N GLU A 323 -7.22 22.67 -13.92
CA GLU A 323 -6.07 22.31 -14.74
C GLU A 323 -5.15 21.47 -13.88
N THR A 324 -4.92 20.21 -14.27
CA THR A 324 -3.91 19.32 -13.67
C THR A 324 -2.54 20.00 -13.67
N GLU A 325 -2.28 20.89 -12.71
CA GLU A 325 -1.00 21.53 -12.55
C GLU A 325 0.02 20.45 -12.21
N ASP A 326 1.18 20.61 -12.84
CA ASP A 326 2.33 19.76 -12.62
C ASP A 326 2.57 19.60 -11.11
N ALA A 327 2.97 18.40 -10.68
CA ALA A 327 3.49 18.23 -9.33
C ALA A 327 4.54 19.32 -9.11
N THR A 328 4.57 19.92 -7.91
CA THR A 328 5.49 21.01 -7.56
C THR A 328 6.98 20.61 -7.62
N VAL A 329 7.26 19.41 -8.14
CA VAL A 329 8.48 18.63 -8.09
C VAL A 329 8.86 18.22 -9.51
N ASP A 330 9.44 19.11 -10.32
CA ASP A 330 9.80 18.83 -11.71
C ASP A 330 10.95 17.80 -11.86
N VAL A 331 10.61 16.52 -11.71
CA VAL A 331 11.53 15.38 -11.83
C VAL A 331 12.07 15.24 -13.26
N ARG A 332 11.39 15.78 -14.28
CA ARG A 332 11.90 15.75 -15.67
C ARG A 332 13.23 16.49 -15.79
N SER A 333 13.37 17.62 -15.09
CA SER A 333 14.59 18.43 -15.09
C SER A 333 15.82 17.71 -14.52
N LEU A 334 15.58 16.58 -13.85
CA LEU A 334 16.53 15.81 -13.06
C LEU A 334 16.94 14.49 -13.72
N LEU A 335 16.10 13.99 -14.63
CA LEU A 335 16.30 12.72 -15.33
C LEU A 335 16.78 12.91 -16.77
N ILE A 336 16.58 14.07 -17.36
CA ILE A 336 17.07 14.36 -18.71
C ILE A 336 18.46 15.00 -18.55
N PRO A 337 19.57 14.31 -18.90
CA PRO A 337 20.83 15.01 -19.09
C PRO A 337 20.57 16.11 -20.11
N ARG A 338 20.78 17.38 -19.72
CA ARG A 338 20.75 18.49 -20.67
C ARG A 338 21.85 18.23 -21.69
N ASN A 339 21.46 17.66 -22.83
CA ASN A 339 22.37 17.50 -23.95
C ASN A 339 22.83 18.89 -24.38
N SER A 340 24.16 19.00 -24.41
CA SER A 340 25.01 20.03 -25.00
C SER A 340 24.50 20.63 -26.29
#